data_AF-A0A6L9YX29-F1
#
_entry.id   AF-A0A6L9YX29-F1
#
_cell.length_a   1.000
_cell.length_b   1.000
_cell.length_c   1.000
_cell.angle_alpha   90.00
_cell.angle_beta   90.00
_cell.angle_gamma   90.00
#
_symmetry.space_group_name_H-M   'P 1'
#
loop_
_entity.id
_entity.type
_entity.pdbx_description
1 polymer ?
#
loop_
_entity_poly.entity_id
_entity_poly.type
_entity_poly.pdbx_seq_one_letter_code
_entity_poly.pdbx_strand_id
1 'polypeptide(L)' 'MSASPLVKASYRLARAFGWTPQQVQTMTMGQVSIYLQLLDEEISHVDSWGKLS' A
#
# COMPACT_ATOMS: atom_id res chain seq x y z
N MET A 1 6.25 -14.58 -15.62
CA MET A 1 6.04 -14.93 -14.20
C MET A 1 5.32 -13.77 -13.54
N SER A 2 4.17 -13.99 -12.89
CA SER A 2 3.49 -12.96 -12.11
C SER A 2 4.18 -12.78 -10.76
N ALA A 3 4.42 -11.54 -10.34
CA ALA A 3 4.95 -11.27 -9.00
C ALA A 3 3.98 -11.77 -7.92
N SER A 4 4.51 -12.33 -6.83
CA SER A 4 3.68 -12.82 -5.72
C SER A 4 2.89 -11.66 -5.08
N PRO A 5 1.73 -11.93 -4.46
CA PRO A 5 0.95 -10.92 -3.76
C PRO A 5 1.78 -10.14 -2.72
N LEU A 6 2.67 -10.83 -2.02
CA LEU A 6 3.56 -10.23 -1.03
C LEU A 6 4.55 -9.25 -1.67
N VAL A 7 5.15 -9.61 -2.81
CA VAL A 7 6.07 -8.70 -3.53
C VAL A 7 5.34 -7.44 -3.97
N LYS A 8 4.10 -7.56 -4.45
CA LYS A 8 3.27 -6.41 -4.84
C LYS A 8 2.93 -5.53 -3.63
N ALA A 9 2.57 -6.12 -2.50
CA ALA A 9 2.30 -5.41 -1.26
C ALA A 9 3.54 -4.64 -0.78
N SER A 10 4.70 -5.30 -0.73
CA SER A 10 5.96 -4.67 -0.31
C SER A 10 6.34 -3.49 -1.21
N TYR A 11 6.19 -3.64 -2.52
CA TYR A 11 6.43 -2.57 -3.47
C TYR A 11 5.49 -1.37 -3.29
N ARG A 12 4.17 -1.62 -3.13
CA ARG A 12 3.17 -0.55 -2.92
C ARG A 12 3.47 0.23 -1.64
N LEU A 13 3.71 -0.47 -0.53
CA LEU A 13 4.00 0.16 0.76
C LEU A 13 5.29 0.97 0.73
N ALA A 14 6.37 0.41 0.18
CA ALA A 14 7.65 1.11 0.05
C ALA A 14 7.52 2.41 -0.78
N ARG A 15 6.78 2.36 -1.89
CA ARG A 15 6.56 3.52 -2.76
C ARG A 15 5.72 4.60 -2.10
N ALA A 16 4.67 4.22 -1.36
CA ALA A 16 3.74 5.18 -0.78
C ALA A 16 4.30 5.89 0.46
N PHE A 17 5.03 5.16 1.32
CA PHE A 17 5.50 5.68 2.61
C PHE A 17 6.99 6.04 2.63
N GLY A 18 7.72 5.82 1.53
CA GLY A 18 9.17 6.03 1.48
C GLY A 18 9.97 5.01 2.29
N TRP A 19 9.36 3.88 2.64
CA TRP A 19 10.01 2.81 3.40
C TRP A 19 10.90 1.93 2.53
N THR A 20 11.96 1.42 3.13
CA THR A 20 12.84 0.44 2.50
C THR A 20 12.19 -0.94 2.42
N PRO A 21 12.58 -1.79 1.45
CA PRO A 21 12.10 -3.17 1.39
C PRO A 21 12.35 -3.97 2.67
N GLN A 22 13.44 -3.66 3.39
CA GLN A 22 13.78 -4.28 4.67
C GLN A 22 12.78 -3.90 5.76
N GLN A 23 12.42 -2.61 5.87
CA GLN A 23 11.41 -2.16 6.81
C GLN A 23 10.06 -2.87 6.58
N VAL A 24 9.64 -3.02 5.33
CA VAL A 24 8.39 -3.74 5.02
C VAL A 24 8.48 -5.23 5.34
N GLN A 25 9.63 -5.87 5.13
CA GLN A 25 9.83 -7.28 5.47
C GLN A 25 9.79 -7.56 6.98
N THR A 26 10.12 -6.58 7.81
CA THR A 26 10.02 -6.72 9.28
C THR A 26 8.60 -6.58 9.82
N MET A 27 7.64 -6.21 8.97
CA MET A 27 6.25 -6.03 9.37
C MET A 27 5.53 -7.37 9.50
N THR A 28 4.67 -7.47 10.49
CA THR A 28 3.70 -8.56 10.57
C THR A 28 2.66 -8.45 9.45
N MET A 29 2.06 -9.56 9.05
CA MET A 29 0.98 -9.57 8.05
C MET A 29 -0.23 -8.71 8.47
N GLY A 30 -0.49 -8.58 9.78
CA GLY A 30 -1.53 -7.69 10.31
C GLY A 30 -1.21 -6.23 10.04
N GLN A 31 0.02 -5.79 10.31
CA GLN A 31 0.47 -4.43 10.01
C GLN A 31 0.44 -4.15 8.50
N VAL A 32 0.94 -5.07 7.68
CA VAL A 32 0.88 -4.96 6.21
C VAL A 32 -0.56 -4.75 5.73
N SER A 33 -1.51 -5.54 6.25
CA SER A 33 -2.92 -5.44 5.89
C SER A 33 -3.53 -4.10 6.29
N ILE A 34 -3.18 -3.55 7.45
CA ILE A 34 -3.66 -2.24 7.91
C ILE A 34 -3.18 -1.11 6.99
N TYR A 35 -1.89 -1.08 6.63
CA TYR A 35 -1.36 -0.02 5.77
C TYR A 35 -1.87 -0.12 4.33
N LEU A 36 -2.14 -1.34 3.83
CA LEU A 36 -2.76 -1.50 2.52
C LEU A 36 -4.21 -0.98 2.50
N GLN A 37 -4.97 -1.21 3.57
CA GLN A 37 -6.32 -0.66 3.72
C GLN A 37 -6.30 0.87 3.73
N LEU A 38 -5.40 1.47 4.49
CA LEU A 38 -5.26 2.93 4.56
C LEU A 38 -4.95 3.55 3.19
N LEU A 39 -4.08 2.91 2.40
CA LEU A 39 -3.77 3.35 1.04
C LEU A 39 -4.98 3.26 0.10
N ASP A 40 -5.77 2.19 0.21
CA ASP A 40 -6.96 2.03 -0.62
C ASP A 40 -8.06 3.05 -0.22
N GLU A 41 -8.18 3.39 1.07
CA GLU A 41 -9.08 4.45 1.56
C GLU A 41 -8.66 5.85 1.06
N GLU A 42 -7.36 6.17 1.09
CA GLU A 42 -6.83 7.45 0.60
C GLU A 42 -7.10 7.64 -0.89
N ILE A 43 -6.86 6.61 -1.70
CA ILE A 43 -7.15 6.61 -3.15
C ILE A 43 -8.64 6.82 -3.39
N SER A 44 -9.50 6.10 -2.67
CA SER A 44 -10.95 6.24 -2.79
C SER A 44 -11.45 7.63 -2.41
N HIS A 45 -10.76 8.32 -1.49
CA HIS A 45 -11.12 9.69 -1.14
C HIS A 45 -10.73 10.67 -2.25
N VAL A 46 -9.52 10.56 -2.81
CA VAL A 46 -9.04 11.40 -3.92
C VAL A 46 -9.94 11.29 -5.16
N ASP A 47 -10.38 10.09 -5.50
CA ASP A 47 -11.27 9.86 -6.66
C ASP A 47 -12.66 10.50 -6.49
N SER A 48 -13.11 10.71 -5.25
CA SER A 48 -14.40 11.34 -4.95
C SER A 48 -14.36 12.86 -5.17
N TRP A 49 -13.23 13.50 -4.86
CA TRP A 49 -13.03 14.94 -5.09
C TRP A 49 -12.83 15.28 -6.57
N GLY A 50 -12.21 14.39 -7.36
CA GLY A 50 -12.02 14.59 -8.81
C GLY A 50 -13.28 14.43 -9.67
N LYS A 51 -14.37 13.85 -9.12
CA LYS A 51 -15.67 13.74 -9.80
C LYS A 51 -16.60 14.93 -9.58
N LEU A 52 -16.26 15.83 -8.65
CA LEU A 52 -17.06 17.00 -8.30
C LEU A 52 -16.56 18.30 -8.96
N SER A 53 -15.49 18.24 -9.76
CA SER A 53 -14.96 19.33 -10.59
C SER A 53 -15.34 19.16 -12.05
#